data_AF-A0A497K4K0-F1
#
_entry.id   AF-A0A497K4K0-F1
#
_cell.length_a   1.000
_cell.length_b   1.000
_cell.length_c   1.000
_cell.angle_alpha   90.00
_cell.angle_beta   90.00
_cell.angle_gamma   90.00
#
_symmetry.space_group_name_H-M   'P 1'
#
loop_
_entity.id
_entity.type
_entity.pdbx_description
1 polymer ?
#
loop_
_entity_poly.entity_id
_entity_poly.type
_entity_poly.pdbx_seq_one_letter_code
_entity_poly.pdbx_strand_id
1 'polypeptide(L)'
;MESLKEEILELLEKDREFRYAVAGYLGLSEIMKKLDVLAEEQVKLREEQTKLWEEVKGLREGQAKVWREIRSLREEQTKLWKEVKGLRE
;
A
#
# COMPACT_ATOMS: atom_id res chain seq x y z
N MET A 1 -1.01 -30.55 -41.71
CA MET A 1 -1.11 -29.44 -40.73
C MET A 1 -0.78 -29.90 -39.33
N GLU A 2 -1.27 -31.06 -38.87
CA GLU A 2 -0.87 -31.63 -37.57
C GLU A 2 0.64 -31.80 -37.42
N SER A 3 1.33 -32.34 -38.44
CA SER A 3 2.79 -32.51 -38.42
C SER A 3 3.57 -31.21 -38.19
N LEU A 4 3.15 -30.10 -38.81
CA LEU A 4 3.80 -28.79 -38.65
C LEU A 4 3.58 -28.22 -37.25
N LYS A 5 2.40 -28.45 -36.66
CA LYS A 5 2.10 -27.99 -35.30
C LYS A 5 2.96 -28.75 -34.28
N GLU A 6 3.11 -30.06 -34.43
CA GLU A 6 3.98 -30.87 -33.59
C GLU A 6 5.44 -30.41 -33.69
N GLU A 7 5.93 -30.16 -34.91
CA GLU A 7 7.29 -29.67 -35.14
C GLU A 7 7.55 -28.30 -34.49
N ILE A 8 6.61 -27.36 -34.60
CA ILE A 8 6.71 -26.05 -33.93
C ILE A 8 6.75 -26.21 -32.40
N LEU A 9 5.92 -27.10 -31.83
CA LEU A 9 5.91 -27.34 -30.38
C LEU A 9 7.21 -27.98 -29.91
N GLU A 10 7.75 -28.96 -30.64
CA GLU A 10 9.05 -29.55 -30.31
C GLU A 10 10.18 -28.52 -30.35
N LEU A 11 10.19 -27.63 -31.36
CA LEU A 11 11.19 -26.56 -31.44
C LEU A 11 11.02 -25.56 -30.29
N LEU A 12 9.79 -25.20 -29.94
CA LEU A 12 9.54 -24.36 -28.76
C LEU A 12 10.05 -25.04 -27.48
N GLU A 13 10.05 -26.37 -27.37
CA GLU A 13 10.53 -27.09 -26.17
C GLU A 13 12.05 -27.31 -26.16
N LYS A 14 12.65 -27.66 -27.30
CA LYS A 14 14.05 -28.10 -27.40
C LYS A 14 15.00 -26.97 -27.80
N ASP A 15 14.53 -25.99 -28.57
CA ASP A 15 15.33 -24.87 -29.06
C ASP A 15 15.04 -23.58 -28.30
N ARG A 16 16.05 -23.15 -27.52
CA ARG A 16 15.99 -21.94 -26.72
C ARG A 16 15.96 -20.68 -27.59
N GLU A 17 16.78 -20.58 -28.63
CA GLU A 17 16.83 -19.40 -29.50
C GLU A 17 15.54 -19.22 -30.27
N PHE A 18 15.00 -20.31 -30.83
CA PHE A 18 13.70 -20.29 -31.51
C PHE A 18 12.58 -19.84 -30.57
N ARG A 19 12.52 -20.38 -29.34
CA ARG A 19 11.54 -19.95 -28.33
C ARG A 19 11.61 -18.46 -28.05
N TYR A 20 12.82 -17.90 -27.87
CA TYR A 20 12.97 -16.46 -27.61
C TYR A 20 12.64 -15.61 -28.84
N ALA A 21 12.97 -16.06 -30.05
CA ALA A 21 12.58 -15.37 -31.27
C ALA A 21 11.05 -15.29 -31.41
N VAL A 22 10.35 -16.42 -31.22
CA VAL A 22 8.89 -16.48 -31.21
C VAL A 22 8.31 -15.59 -30.11
N ALA A 23 8.87 -15.64 -28.89
CA ALA A 23 8.46 -14.77 -27.80
C ALA A 23 8.61 -13.28 -28.15
N GLY A 24 9.68 -12.90 -28.85
CA GLY A 24 9.87 -11.55 -29.38
C GLY A 24 8.81 -11.16 -30.43
N TYR A 25 8.54 -12.02 -31.42
CA TYR A 25 7.50 -11.76 -32.42
C TYR A 25 6.09 -11.67 -31.83
N LEU A 26 5.82 -12.43 -30.77
CA LEU A 26 4.54 -12.40 -30.06
C LEU A 26 4.45 -11.25 -29.04
N GLY A 27 5.49 -10.41 -28.91
CA GLY A 27 5.49 -9.26 -28.01
C GLY A 27 5.63 -9.61 -26.52
N LEU A 28 6.02 -10.85 -26.18
CA LEU A 28 6.17 -11.29 -24.79
C LEU A 28 7.30 -10.53 -24.09
N SER A 29 8.35 -10.14 -24.81
CA SER A 29 9.45 -9.34 -24.27
C SER A 29 8.99 -7.97 -23.78
N GLU A 30 8.12 -7.31 -24.54
CA GLU A 30 7.52 -6.01 -24.18
C GLU A 30 6.58 -6.15 -22.99
N ILE A 31 5.82 -7.25 -22.93
CA ILE A 31 4.95 -7.56 -21.79
C ILE A 31 5.77 -7.76 -20.52
N MET A 32 6.86 -8.54 -20.58
CA MET A 32 7.74 -8.78 -19.43
C MET A 32 8.33 -7.46 -18.89
N LYS A 33 8.82 -6.58 -19.77
CA LYS A 33 9.33 -5.26 -19.36
C LYS A 33 8.26 -4.41 -18.67
N LYS A 34 7.02 -4.43 -19.17
CA LYS A 34 5.91 -3.71 -18.53
C LYS A 34 5.57 -4.32 -17.16
N LEU A 35 5.64 -5.65 -17.02
CA LEU A 35 5.42 -6.33 -15.75
C LEU A 35 6.50 -5.96 -14.72
N ASP A 36 7.76 -5.86 -15.13
CA ASP A 36 8.85 -5.41 -14.25
C ASP A 36 8.59 -3.99 -13.73
N VAL A 37 8.24 -3.06 -14.62
CA VAL A 37 7.87 -1.69 -14.24
C VAL A 37 6.67 -1.66 -13.29
N LEU A 38 5.62 -2.43 -13.58
CA LEU A 38 4.44 -2.52 -12.71
C LEU A 38 4.78 -3.13 -11.33
N ALA A 39 5.70 -4.09 -11.27
CA ALA A 39 6.15 -4.67 -10.02
C ALA A 39 6.92 -3.63 -9.18
N GLU A 40 7.79 -2.84 -9.81
CA GLU A 40 8.50 -1.74 -9.15
C GLU A 40 7.54 -0.67 -8.62
N GLU A 41 6.56 -0.25 -9.43
CA GLU A 41 5.52 0.69 -9.01
C GLU A 41 4.70 0.14 -7.85
N GLN A 42 4.34 -1.15 -7.87
CA GLN A 42 3.63 -1.79 -6.79
C GLN A 42 4.43 -1.79 -5.48
N VAL A 43 5.75 -1.99 -5.54
CA VAL A 43 6.62 -1.89 -4.35
C VAL A 43 6.60 -0.47 -3.80
N LYS A 44 6.79 0.55 -4.65
CA LYS A 44 6.75 1.96 -4.21
C LYS A 44 5.41 2.34 -3.57
N LEU A 45 4.30 1.91 -4.16
CA LEU A 45 2.96 2.14 -3.59
C LEU A 45 2.81 1.50 -2.20
N ARG A 46 3.36 0.30 -1.98
CA ARG A 46 3.33 -0.36 -0.66
C ARG A 46 4.18 0.40 0.37
N GLU A 47 5.32 0.94 -0.04
CA GLU A 47 6.16 1.77 0.84
C GLU A 47 5.45 3.06 1.24
N GLU A 48 4.83 3.76 0.27
CA GLU A 48 4.03 4.97 0.54
C GLU A 48 2.84 4.65 1.44
N GLN A 49 2.13 3.55 1.19
CA GLN A 49 1.03 3.11 2.04
C GLN A 49 1.50 2.85 3.48
N THR A 50 2.68 2.26 3.66
CA THR A 50 3.26 2.02 4.99
C THR A 50 3.54 3.33 5.73
N LYS A 51 4.11 4.33 5.05
CA LYS A 51 4.32 5.67 5.63
C LYS A 51 3.02 6.33 6.04
N LEU A 52 1.98 6.25 5.19
CA LEU A 52 0.66 6.78 5.53
C LEU A 52 0.06 6.10 6.76
N TRP A 53 0.25 4.80 6.93
CA TRP A 53 -0.19 4.10 8.15
C TRP A 53 0.51 4.60 9.41
N GLU A 54 1.80 4.91 9.33
CA GLU A 54 2.57 5.49 10.44
C GLU A 54 2.07 6.90 10.78
N GLU A 55 1.83 7.75 9.77
CA GLU A 55 1.25 9.09 9.98
C GLU A 55 -0.13 9.02 10.63
N VAL A 56 -1.03 8.15 10.13
CA VAL A 56 -2.36 7.94 10.70
C VAL A 56 -2.26 7.46 12.15
N LYS A 57 -1.31 6.58 12.46
CA LYS A 57 -1.06 6.15 13.85
C LYS A 57 -0.63 7.33 14.73
N GLY A 58 0.32 8.15 14.26
CA GLY A 58 0.77 9.35 14.97
C GLY A 58 -0.37 10.34 15.23
N LEU A 59 -1.23 10.56 14.24
CA LEU A 59 -2.43 11.41 14.37
C LEU A 59 -3.40 10.86 15.43
N ARG A 60 -3.65 9.55 15.44
CA ARG A 60 -4.51 8.91 16.46
C ARG A 60 -3.94 9.06 17.87
N GLU A 61 -2.63 8.90 18.04
CA GLU A 61 -1.97 9.10 19.32
C GLU A 61 -2.04 10.56 19.78
N GLY A 62 -1.83 11.51 18.86
CA GLY A 62 -2.02 12.94 19.10
C GLY A 62 -3.45 13.27 19.53
N GLN A 63 -4.44 12.73 18.82
CA GLN A 63 -5.85 12.92 19.16
C GLN A 63 -6.18 12.36 20.55
N ALA A 64 -5.62 11.20 20.93
CA ALA A 64 -5.82 10.62 22.25
C ALA A 64 -5.20 11.45 23.39
N LYS A 65 -4.11 12.19 23.13
CA LYS A 65 -3.54 13.16 24.09
C LYS A 65 -4.48 14.35 24.27
N VAL A 66 -4.95 14.95 23.18
CA VAL A 66 -5.89 16.08 23.20
C VAL A 66 -7.18 15.72 23.94
N TRP A 67 -7.75 14.52 23.73
CA TRP A 67 -8.94 14.08 24.46
C TRP A 67 -8.73 13.97 25.97
N ARG A 68 -7.53 13.58 26.41
CA ARG A 68 -7.19 13.54 27.84
C ARG A 68 -7.10 14.94 28.44
N GLU A 69 -6.46 15.87 27.74
CA GLU A 69 -6.39 17.28 28.16
C GLU A 69 -7.78 17.90 28.26
N ILE A 70 -8.64 17.70 27.25
CA ILE A 70 -10.04 18.17 27.29
C ILE A 70 -10.79 17.59 28.49
N ARG A 71 -10.59 16.31 28.82
CA ARG A 71 -11.21 15.70 30.00
C ARG A 71 -10.73 16.36 31.29
N SER A 72 -9.42 16.55 31.45
CA SER A 72 -8.83 17.22 32.62
C SER A 72 -9.39 18.64 32.79
N LEU A 73 -9.43 19.42 31.70
CA LEU A 73 -9.98 20.78 31.72
C LEU A 73 -11.45 20.80 32.13
N ARG A 74 -12.26 19.84 31.66
CA ARG A 74 -13.68 19.73 32.06
C ARG A 74 -13.83 19.39 33.55
N GLU A 75 -12.97 18.54 34.08
CA GLU A 75 -12.96 18.19 35.51
C GLU A 75 -12.58 19.41 36.37
N GLU A 76 -11.53 20.13 36.00
CA GLU A 76 -11.13 21.38 36.68
C GLU A 76 -12.22 22.45 36.60
N GLN A 77 -12.81 22.64 35.41
CA GLN A 77 -13.92 23.57 35.23
C GLN A 77 -15.09 23.21 36.16
N THR A 78 -15.42 21.92 36.29
CA THR A 78 -16.49 21.45 37.19
C THR A 78 -16.17 21.75 38.66
N LYS A 79 -14.90 21.64 39.09
CA LYS A 79 -14.48 22.01 40.45
C LYS A 79 -14.64 23.51 40.69
N LEU A 80 -14.17 24.34 39.75
CA LEU A 80 -14.33 25.79 39.83
C LEU A 80 -15.79 26.21 39.91
N TRP A 81 -16.69 25.59 39.14
CA TRP A 81 -18.13 25.85 39.23
C TRP A 81 -18.69 25.58 40.62
N LYS A 82 -18.25 24.50 41.29
CA LYS A 82 -18.67 24.17 42.66
C LYS A 82 -18.16 25.20 43.67
N GLU A 83 -16.90 25.62 43.55
CA GLU A 83 -16.30 26.63 44.42
C GLU A 83 -17.02 27.99 44.27
N VAL A 84 -17.23 28.44 43.04
CA VAL A 84 -17.96 29.70 42.75
C VAL A 84 -19.39 29.64 43.28
N LYS A 85 -20.07 28.50 43.17
CA LYS A 85 -21.40 28.32 43.74
C LYS A 85 -21.36 28.43 45.26
N GLY A 86 -20.41 27.79 45.93
CA GLY A 86 -20.25 27.85 47.38
C GLY A 86 -19.87 29.24 47.92
N LEU A 87 -19.27 30.12 47.11
CA LEU A 87 -19.01 31.51 47.49
C LEU A 87 -20.24 32.44 47.35
N ARG A 88 -21.27 32.00 46.63
CA ARG A 88 -22.51 32.75 46.39
C ARG A 88 -23.65 32.37 47.33
N GLU A 89 -23.52 31.24 48.01
CA GLU A 89 -24.41 30.76 49.09
C GLU A 89 -23.90 31.25 50.45
#